data_AF-A0A8T5FQP8-F1
#
_entry.id   AF-A0A8T5FQP8-F1
#
_cell.length_a   1.000
_cell.length_b   1.000
_cell.length_c   1.000
_cell.angle_alpha   90.00
_cell.angle_beta   90.00
_cell.angle_gamma   90.00
#
_symmetry.space_group_name_H-M   'P 1'
#
loop_
_entity.id
_entity.type
_entity.pdbx_description
1 polymer ?
#
loop_
_entity_poly.entity_id
_entity_poly.type
_entity_poly.pdbx_seq_one_letter_code
_entity_poly.pdbx_strand_id
1 'polypeptide(L)' 'MTSKAIILGVGLPMVIFGAFIALIIAPLAEGVVSTIEFVGSLIGILGVVFMISGMFYKKEIIIQE' A
#
# COMPACT_ATOMS: atom_id res chain seq x y z
N MET A 1 8.31 14.61 10.00
CA MET A 1 7.07 14.53 10.80
C MET A 1 6.23 13.47 10.15
N THR A 2 5.85 12.42 10.87
CA THR A 2 5.07 11.32 10.30
C THR A 2 3.80 11.83 9.59
N SER A 3 3.69 11.60 8.29
CA SER A 3 2.53 11.98 7.49
C SER A 3 1.39 10.98 7.68
N LYS A 4 0.45 11.33 8.56
CA LYS A 4 -0.78 10.54 8.78
C LYS A 4 -1.58 10.35 7.49
N ALA A 5 -1.58 11.33 6.59
CA ALA A 5 -2.28 11.24 5.32
C ALA A 5 -1.70 10.13 4.43
N ILE A 6 -0.37 10.01 4.34
CA ILE A 6 0.26 8.95 3.54
C ILE A 6 0.05 7.58 4.22
N ILE A 7 0.27 7.50 5.54
CA ILE A 7 0.19 6.23 6.26
C ILE A 7 -1.24 5.70 6.33
N LEU A 8 -2.19 6.52 6.79
CA LEU A 8 -3.57 6.09 7.01
C LEU A 8 -4.44 6.24 5.77
N GLY A 9 -4.14 7.20 4.89
CA GLY A 9 -4.93 7.47 3.69
C GLY A 9 -4.54 6.61 2.49
N VAL A 10 -3.31 6.10 2.43
CA VAL A 10 -2.81 5.34 1.26
C VAL A 10 -2.16 4.03 1.69
N GLY A 11 -1.11 4.09 2.51
CA GLY A 11 -0.28 2.92 2.84
C GLY A 11 -1.08 1.79 3.50
N LEU A 12 -1.77 2.08 4.60
CA LEU A 12 -2.55 1.10 5.35
C LEU A 12 -3.69 0.49 4.50
N PRO A 13 -4.53 1.27 3.79
CA PRO A 13 -5.52 0.73 2.87
C PRO A 13 -4.92 -0.18 1.79
N MET A 14 -3.79 0.19 1.18
CA MET A 14 -3.12 -0.62 0.16
C MET A 14 -2.61 -1.95 0.72
N VAL A 15 -2.03 -1.95 1.94
CA VAL A 15 -1.60 -3.21 2.60
C VAL A 15 -2.79 -4.13 2.82
N ILE A 16 -3.89 -3.61 3.36
CA ILE A 16 -5.10 -4.40 3.64
C ILE A 16 -5.68 -4.97 2.35
N PHE A 17 -5.85 -4.14 1.32
CA PHE A 17 -6.39 -4.58 0.03
C PHE A 17 -5.46 -5.58 -0.67
N GLY A 18 -4.16 -5.34 -0.66
CA GLY A 18 -3.18 -6.25 -1.24
C GLY A 18 -3.20 -7.63 -0.58
N ALA A 19 -3.23 -7.66 0.75
CA ALA A 19 -3.35 -8.92 1.52
C ALA A 19 -4.70 -9.61 1.26
N PHE A 20 -5.80 -8.87 1.20
CA PHE A 20 -7.11 -9.41 0.88
C PHE A 20 -7.13 -10.06 -0.52
N ILE A 21 -6.59 -9.38 -1.53
CA ILE A 21 -6.53 -9.91 -2.90
C ILE A 21 -5.63 -11.15 -2.95
N ALA A 22 -4.44 -11.11 -2.36
CA ALA A 22 -3.49 -12.20 -2.44
C ALA A 22 -3.95 -13.46 -1.66
N LEU A 23 -4.53 -13.29 -0.47
CA LEU A 23 -4.84 -14.41 0.42
C LEU A 23 -6.25 -14.96 0.24
N ILE A 24 -7.22 -14.11 -0.12
CA ILE A 24 -8.63 -14.51 -0.20
C ILE A 24 -9.08 -14.61 -1.66
N ILE A 25 -8.81 -13.59 -2.48
CA ILE A 25 -9.30 -13.57 -3.87
C ILE A 25 -8.50 -14.51 -4.77
N ALA A 26 -7.18 -14.58 -4.64
CA ALA A 26 -6.35 -15.41 -5.51
C ALA A 26 -6.75 -16.90 -5.48
N PRO A 27 -6.97 -17.56 -4.33
CA PRO A 27 -7.42 -18.96 -4.30
C PRO A 27 -8.81 -19.19 -4.90
N LEU A 28 -9.66 -18.16 -4.94
CA LEU A 28 -11.01 -18.22 -5.52
C LEU A 28 -11.02 -18.01 -7.04
N ALA A 29 -9.90 -17.58 -7.62
CA ALA A 29 -9.80 -17.22 -9.02
C ALA A 29 -9.21 -18.35 -9.86
N GLU A 30 -10.05 -19.32 -10.23
CA GLU A 30 -9.67 -20.44 -11.07
C GLU A 30 -9.03 -19.99 -12.39
N GLY A 31 -7.92 -20.63 -12.76
CA GLY A 31 -7.20 -20.36 -14.00
C GLY A 31 -6.23 -19.16 -13.98
N VAL A 32 -6.29 -18.28 -12.97
CA VAL A 32 -5.41 -17.09 -12.86
C VAL A 32 -4.85 -16.83 -11.46
N VAL A 33 -4.93 -17.83 -10.57
CA VAL A 33 -4.50 -17.78 -9.15
C VAL A 33 -3.14 -17.07 -8.97
N SER A 34 -2.10 -17.53 -9.67
CA SER A 34 -0.73 -17.01 -9.50
C SER A 34 -0.60 -15.55 -9.92
N THR A 35 -1.36 -15.11 -10.93
CA THR A 35 -1.33 -13.71 -11.38
C THR A 35 -2.01 -12.81 -10.37
N ILE A 36 -3.16 -13.23 -9.82
CA ILE A 36 -3.88 -12.44 -8.82
C ILE A 36 -3.13 -12.40 -7.49
N GLU A 37 -2.49 -13.50 -7.10
CA GLU A 37 -1.61 -13.54 -5.94
C GLU A 37 -0.43 -12.56 -6.09
N PHE A 38 0.22 -12.57 -7.26
CA PHE A 38 1.30 -11.62 -7.58
C PHE A 38 0.82 -10.17 -7.55
N VAL A 39 -0.33 -9.86 -8.17
CA VAL A 39 -0.86 -8.49 -8.18
C VAL A 39 -1.24 -8.03 -6.76
N GLY A 40 -1.92 -8.88 -5.98
CA GLY A 40 -2.29 -8.58 -4.60
C GLY A 40 -1.06 -8.35 -3.72
N SER A 41 -0.05 -9.21 -3.82
CA SER A 41 1.19 -9.07 -3.06
C SER A 41 1.99 -7.82 -3.48
N LEU A 42 2.04 -7.49 -4.78
CA LEU A 42 2.65 -6.25 -5.26
C LEU A 42 1.95 -5.00 -4.68
N ILE A 43 0.61 -4.97 -4.67
CA ILE A 43 -0.15 -3.88 -4.05
C ILE A 43 0.17 -3.77 -2.56
N GLY A 44 0.23 -4.90 -1.86
CA GLY A 44 0.57 -4.93 -0.43
C GLY A 44 1.97 -4.38 -0.15
N ILE A 45 2.97 -4.79 -0.93
CA ILE A 45 4.35 -4.30 -0.81
C ILE A 45 4.43 -2.80 -1.09
N LEU A 46 3.75 -2.30 -2.13
CA LEU A 46 3.67 -0.86 -2.41
C LEU A 46 3.04 -0.10 -1.23
N GLY A 47 2.01 -0.67 -0.60
CA GLY A 47 1.42 -0.11 0.62
C GLY A 47 2.45 0.06 1.75
N VAL A 48 3.30 -0.95 1.97
CA VAL A 48 4.40 -0.86 2.96
C VAL A 48 5.40 0.23 2.59
N VAL A 49 5.78 0.32 1.31
CA VAL A 49 6.67 1.39 0.82
C VAL A 49 6.07 2.77 1.12
N PHE A 50 4.79 2.98 0.82
CA PHE A 50 4.09 4.23 1.15
C PHE A 50 4.05 4.50 2.65
N MET A 51 3.82 3.48 3.49
CA MET A 51 3.88 3.65 4.94
C MET A 51 5.25 4.14 5.40
N ILE A 52 6.33 3.52 4.92
CA ILE A 52 7.71 3.93 5.22
C ILE A 52 7.96 5.35 4.74
N SER A 53 7.59 5.68 3.50
CA SER A 53 7.70 7.04 2.97
C SER A 53 6.93 8.06 3.81
N GLY A 54 5.74 7.69 4.30
CA GLY A 54 4.94 8.52 5.20
C GLY A 54 5.60 8.75 6.55
N MET A 55 6.33 7.77 7.10
CA MET A 55 7.09 7.93 8.35
C MET A 55 8.24 8.94 8.20
N PHE A 56 8.96 8.86 7.09
CA PHE A 56 10.10 9.73 6.81
C PHE A 56 9.73 11.03 6.09
N TYR A 57 8.45 11.24 5.79
CA TYR A 57 8.00 12.46 5.13
C TYR A 57 8.37 13.69 5.95
N LYS A 58 9.08 14.62 5.31
CA LYS A 58 9.29 15.97 5.83
C LYS A 58 8.57 16.91 4.89
N LYS A 59 7.59 17.62 5.44
CA LYS A 59 6.96 18.73 4.72
C LYS A 59 8.00 19.84 4.65
N GLU A 60 8.50 20.16 3.46
CA GLU A 60 9.25 21.40 3.27
C GLU A 60 8.27 22.56 3.48
N ILE A 61 8.61 23.45 4.41
CA ILE A 61 7.89 24.71 4.59
C ILE A 61 8.46 25.63 3.51
N ILE A 62 7.77 25.73 2.38
CA ILE A 62 8.02 26.78 1.40
C ILE A 62 7.49 28.06 2.06
N ILE A 63 8.37 28.84 2.66
CA ILE A 63 8.03 30.16 3.18
C ILE A 63 7.58 30.97 1.96
N GLN A 64 6.30 31.32 1.89
CA GLN A 64 5.81 32.31 0.94
C GLN A 64 6.17 33.67 1.55
N GLU A 65 7.17 34.34 0.97
CA GLU A 65 7.46 35.76 1.23
C GLU A 65 6.24 36.65 0.93
#